data_AF-A0A292SJT2-F1
#
_entry.id   AF-A0A292SJT2-F1
#
_cell.length_a   1.000
_cell.length_b   1.000
_cell.length_c   1.000
_cell.angle_alpha   90.00
_cell.angle_beta   90.00
_cell.angle_gamma   90.00
#
_symmetry.space_group_name_H-M   'P 1'
#
loop_
_entity.id
_entity.type
_entity.pdbx_description
1 polymer ?
#
loop_
_entity_poly.entity_id
_entity_poly.type
_entity_poly.pdbx_seq_one_letter_code
_entity_poly.pdbx_strand_id
1 'polypeptide(L)'
;MQIQNRETGYKKINNATAFKGLPVAKIRLKNLPACDEITIIQLSKEDLPFLNKMFEKINLEKMYPNLPEKKDFNKWKDMIFGAISNIEFGAKGFLAARKNKPCAILSFSDINSNQGFYIDHAASWPLAPNEGTKGAGKSIFRHILGKGAEENKKLARLVPDKLTPRGKNCNDFYKEIGFSKNEKYFTTEITANEQTNGFKQSCEKLDKVMEYKKITDGTDTDLNSALNLDF
;
A
#
# COMPACT_ATOMS: atom_id res chain seq x y z
N MET A 1 29.83 -50.24 -33.26
CA MET A 1 29.88 -48.77 -33.07
C MET A 1 28.44 -48.26 -33.07
N GLN A 2 27.85 -48.07 -31.89
CA GLN A 2 26.57 -47.39 -31.70
C GLN A 2 26.71 -46.58 -30.42
N ILE A 3 26.77 -45.26 -30.56
CA ILE A 3 26.81 -44.32 -29.45
C ILE A 3 25.35 -44.06 -29.06
N GLN A 4 24.90 -44.65 -27.95
CA GLN A 4 23.65 -44.26 -27.33
C GLN A 4 23.86 -42.89 -26.65
N ASN A 5 23.30 -41.85 -27.26
CA ASN A 5 23.11 -40.56 -26.61
C ASN A 5 22.17 -40.76 -25.42
N ARG A 6 22.74 -40.83 -24.20
CA ARG A 6 21.98 -40.59 -22.98
C ARG A 6 21.68 -39.10 -22.93
N GLU A 7 20.49 -38.71 -23.39
CA GLU A 7 19.91 -37.44 -23.01
C GLU A 7 19.77 -37.42 -21.49
N THR A 8 20.64 -36.66 -20.85
CA THR A 8 20.53 -36.32 -19.44
C THR A 8 19.26 -35.52 -19.27
N GLY A 9 18.26 -36.15 -18.66
CA GLY A 9 17.03 -35.50 -18.21
C GLY A 9 17.33 -34.47 -17.13
N TYR A 10 17.85 -33.32 -17.53
CA TYR A 10 17.70 -32.11 -16.74
C TYR A 10 16.23 -31.74 -16.81
N LYS A 11 15.46 -32.11 -15.78
CA LYS A 11 14.23 -31.38 -15.47
C LYS A 11 14.62 -29.90 -15.45
N LYS A 12 14.15 -29.13 -16.43
CA LYS A 12 14.05 -27.68 -16.31
C LYS A 12 13.21 -27.45 -15.06
N ILE A 13 13.87 -27.18 -13.95
CA ILE A 13 13.23 -26.50 -12.84
C ILE A 13 12.91 -25.14 -13.44
N ASN A 14 11.63 -24.89 -13.71
CA ASN A 14 11.17 -23.55 -14.02
C ASN A 14 11.48 -22.70 -12.78
N ASN A 15 12.64 -22.02 -12.79
CA ASN A 15 12.95 -20.90 -11.90
C ASN A 15 12.10 -19.69 -12.31
N ALA A 16 10.79 -19.88 -12.49
CA ALA A 16 9.86 -18.78 -12.54
C ALA A 16 9.66 -18.36 -11.08
N THR A 17 10.52 -17.47 -10.60
CA THR A 17 10.29 -16.74 -9.35
C THR A 17 8.97 -15.99 -9.55
N ALA A 18 7.86 -16.59 -9.14
CA ALA A 18 6.56 -15.98 -9.23
C ALA A 18 6.42 -15.01 -8.04
N PHE A 19 6.26 -13.73 -8.34
CA PHE A 19 6.03 -12.68 -7.35
C PHE A 19 4.54 -12.66 -7.06
N LYS A 20 4.10 -13.39 -6.05
CA LYS A 20 2.73 -13.86 -5.89
C LYS A 20 1.89 -12.94 -5.01
N GLY A 21 1.89 -11.64 -5.31
CA GLY A 21 0.99 -10.72 -4.62
C GLY A 21 -0.46 -11.18 -4.76
N LEU A 22 -1.22 -11.08 -3.67
CA LEU A 22 -2.61 -11.55 -3.61
C LEU A 22 -3.57 -10.36 -3.72
N PRO A 23 -4.35 -10.21 -4.81
CA PRO A 23 -5.37 -9.18 -4.90
C PRO A 23 -6.47 -9.42 -3.85
N VAL A 24 -6.70 -8.44 -2.98
CA VAL A 24 -7.66 -8.56 -1.85
C VAL A 24 -8.82 -7.57 -1.91
N ALA A 25 -8.69 -6.49 -2.68
CA ALA A 25 -9.77 -5.54 -2.88
C ALA A 25 -9.63 -4.76 -4.19
N LYS A 26 -10.77 -4.25 -4.68
CA LYS A 26 -10.87 -3.24 -5.72
C LYS A 26 -11.60 -2.03 -5.16
N ILE A 27 -11.11 -0.84 -5.53
CA ILE A 27 -11.64 0.43 -5.06
C ILE A 27 -11.87 1.33 -6.26
N ARG A 28 -13.11 1.79 -6.42
CA ARG A 28 -13.51 2.73 -7.46
C ARG A 28 -13.73 4.09 -6.82
N LEU A 29 -13.07 5.15 -7.32
CA LEU A 29 -13.36 6.50 -6.86
C LEU A 29 -14.60 7.03 -7.58
N LYS A 30 -15.58 7.57 -6.85
CA LYS A 30 -16.86 8.01 -7.43
C LYS A 30 -16.73 9.20 -8.38
N ASN A 31 -15.63 9.95 -8.28
CA ASN A 31 -15.32 11.08 -9.15
C ASN A 31 -14.45 10.71 -10.37
N LEU A 32 -14.13 9.42 -10.55
CA LEU A 32 -13.39 8.91 -11.71
C LEU A 32 -14.26 7.98 -12.55
N PRO A 33 -13.91 7.76 -13.84
CA PRO A 33 -14.61 6.80 -14.69
C PRO A 33 -14.66 5.41 -14.06
N ALA A 34 -15.73 4.66 -14.35
CA ALA A 34 -15.97 3.37 -13.72
C ALA A 34 -14.86 2.33 -13.95
N CYS A 35 -14.15 2.42 -15.08
CA CYS A 35 -13.03 1.54 -15.44
C CYS A 35 -11.72 1.88 -14.73
N ASP A 36 -11.67 2.98 -13.97
CA ASP A 36 -10.47 3.47 -13.31
C ASP A 36 -10.42 3.01 -11.86
N GLU A 37 -10.16 1.71 -11.67
CA GLU A 37 -10.09 1.06 -10.37
C GLU A 37 -8.66 1.07 -9.79
N ILE A 38 -8.59 1.14 -8.46
CA ILE A 38 -7.40 0.84 -7.67
C ILE A 38 -7.55 -0.58 -7.14
N THR A 39 -6.58 -1.45 -7.45
CA THR A 39 -6.47 -2.78 -6.87
C THR A 39 -5.56 -2.74 -5.65
N ILE A 40 -6.00 -3.33 -4.54
CA ILE A 40 -5.19 -3.54 -3.35
C ILE A 40 -4.67 -4.97 -3.37
N ILE A 41 -3.36 -5.10 -3.23
CA ILE A 41 -2.61 -6.35 -3.32
C ILE A 41 -1.93 -6.56 -1.97
N GLN A 42 -2.20 -7.68 -1.33
CA GLN A 42 -1.46 -8.12 -0.16
C GLN A 42 -0.08 -8.61 -0.59
N LEU A 43 0.93 -8.14 0.13
CA LEU A 43 2.33 -8.45 -0.13
C LEU A 43 2.83 -9.53 0.82
N SER A 44 3.76 -10.33 0.34
CA SER A 44 4.55 -11.27 1.14
C SER A 44 6.06 -11.06 0.89
N LYS A 45 6.90 -11.82 1.60
CA LYS A 45 8.36 -11.74 1.46
C LYS A 45 8.83 -12.15 0.06
N GLU A 46 8.07 -13.01 -0.61
CA GLU A 46 8.32 -13.47 -1.97
C GLU A 46 8.22 -12.33 -3.01
N ASP A 47 7.52 -11.24 -2.68
CA ASP A 47 7.36 -10.07 -3.57
C ASP A 47 8.54 -9.11 -3.52
N LEU A 48 9.50 -9.28 -2.60
CA LEU A 48 10.62 -8.36 -2.40
C LEU A 48 11.41 -8.04 -3.68
N PRO A 49 11.76 -9.01 -4.56
CA PRO A 49 12.52 -8.66 -5.75
C PRO A 49 11.73 -7.76 -6.71
N PHE A 50 10.40 -7.91 -6.78
CA PHE A 50 9.54 -6.97 -7.52
C PHE A 50 9.53 -5.59 -6.84
N LEU A 51 9.37 -5.54 -5.51
CA LEU A 51 9.33 -4.29 -4.76
C LEU A 51 10.65 -3.50 -4.85
N ASN A 52 11.80 -4.18 -4.80
CA ASN A 52 13.12 -3.57 -4.98
C ASN A 52 13.27 -3.00 -6.38
N LYS A 53 12.88 -3.75 -7.42
CA LYS A 53 12.86 -3.26 -8.80
C LYS A 53 11.92 -2.06 -8.99
N MET A 54 10.76 -2.06 -8.32
CA MET A 54 9.83 -0.92 -8.31
C MET A 54 10.49 0.31 -7.68
N PHE A 55 11.17 0.14 -6.54
CA PHE A 55 11.87 1.22 -5.85
C PHE A 55 13.04 1.80 -6.66
N GLU A 56 13.77 0.97 -7.39
CA GLU A 56 14.83 1.46 -8.30
C GLU A 56 14.26 2.27 -9.47
N LYS A 57 13.09 1.88 -9.99
CA LYS A 57 12.46 2.53 -11.15
C LYS A 57 11.65 3.77 -10.82
N ILE A 58 11.18 3.93 -9.59
CA ILE A 58 10.31 5.06 -9.24
C ILE A 58 11.08 6.37 -9.31
N ASN A 59 10.64 7.27 -10.19
CA ASN A 59 11.22 8.60 -10.33
C ASN A 59 10.24 9.67 -9.81
N LEU A 60 10.28 9.89 -8.49
CA LEU A 60 9.43 10.86 -7.80
C LEU A 60 9.68 12.30 -8.31
N GLU A 61 10.91 12.63 -8.69
CA GLU A 61 11.28 13.95 -9.22
C GLU A 61 10.58 14.21 -10.56
N LYS A 62 10.61 13.24 -11.48
CA LYS A 62 9.90 13.33 -12.77
C LYS A 62 8.39 13.38 -12.59
N MET A 63 7.86 12.56 -11.68
CA MET A 63 6.43 12.53 -11.35
C MET A 63 5.92 13.81 -10.71
N TYR A 64 6.82 14.58 -10.09
CA TYR A 64 6.47 15.75 -9.33
C TYR A 64 7.53 16.84 -9.50
N PRO A 65 7.64 17.44 -10.69
CA PRO A 65 8.75 18.34 -11.02
C PRO A 65 8.75 19.65 -10.22
N ASN A 66 7.61 20.00 -9.60
CA ASN A 66 7.40 21.25 -8.88
C ASN A 66 7.54 21.09 -7.35
N LEU A 67 8.13 20.00 -6.87
CA LEU A 67 8.41 19.81 -5.45
C LEU A 67 9.57 20.75 -5.06
N PRO A 68 9.41 21.59 -4.01
CA PRO A 68 10.32 22.72 -3.78
C PRO A 68 11.73 22.33 -3.34
N GLU A 69 11.93 21.18 -2.68
CA GLU A 69 13.23 20.83 -2.10
C GLU A 69 13.62 19.34 -2.25
N LYS A 70 14.91 19.08 -2.55
CA LYS A 70 15.47 17.72 -2.68
C LYS A 70 15.24 16.85 -1.43
N LYS A 71 15.28 17.47 -0.24
CA LYS A 71 15.07 16.78 1.05
C LYS A 71 13.69 16.12 1.15
N ASP A 72 12.67 16.69 0.52
CA ASP A 72 11.30 16.19 0.58
C ASP A 72 11.12 14.94 -0.30
N PHE A 73 11.85 14.87 -1.43
CA PHE A 73 11.94 13.64 -2.23
C PHE A 73 12.64 12.51 -1.47
N ASN A 74 13.73 12.82 -0.76
CA ASN A 74 14.46 11.83 0.03
C ASN A 74 13.57 11.22 1.11
N LYS A 75 12.89 12.06 1.90
CA LYS A 75 11.92 11.58 2.90
C LYS A 75 10.84 10.69 2.30
N TRP A 76 10.33 11.04 1.12
CA TRP A 76 9.32 10.24 0.45
C TRP A 76 9.88 8.89 -0.01
N LYS A 77 11.10 8.86 -0.57
CA LYS A 77 11.80 7.61 -0.86
C LYS A 77 12.05 6.79 0.39
N ASP A 78 12.43 7.41 1.51
CA ASP A 78 12.65 6.75 2.79
C ASP A 78 11.38 6.07 3.30
N MET A 79 10.21 6.69 3.11
CA MET A 79 8.92 6.06 3.48
C MET A 79 8.58 4.84 2.60
N ILE A 80 8.91 4.89 1.30
CA ILE A 80 8.73 3.74 0.41
C ILE A 80 9.70 2.62 0.78
N PHE A 81 10.97 2.96 0.97
CA PHE A 81 12.01 2.02 1.37
C PHE A 81 11.69 1.37 2.72
N GLY A 82 11.33 2.17 3.73
CA GLY A 82 10.94 1.66 5.05
C GLY A 82 9.77 0.68 5.00
N ALA A 83 8.79 0.90 4.12
CA ALA A 83 7.71 -0.07 3.92
C ALA A 83 8.23 -1.40 3.37
N ILE A 84 9.12 -1.37 2.38
CA ILE A 84 9.74 -2.56 1.78
C ILE A 84 10.61 -3.30 2.80
N SER A 85 11.48 -2.58 3.52
CA SER A 85 12.33 -3.17 4.56
C SER A 85 11.51 -3.82 5.67
N ASN A 86 10.42 -3.20 6.11
CA ASN A 86 9.57 -3.82 7.13
C ASN A 86 8.94 -5.13 6.64
N ILE A 87 8.51 -5.20 5.38
CA ILE A 87 8.00 -6.44 4.78
C ILE A 87 9.10 -7.51 4.74
N GLU A 88 10.34 -7.14 4.44
CA GLU A 88 11.49 -8.06 4.47
C GLU A 88 11.71 -8.69 5.86
N PHE A 89 11.51 -7.90 6.91
CA PHE A 89 11.60 -8.31 8.31
C PHE A 89 10.29 -8.89 8.88
N GLY A 90 9.30 -9.18 8.03
CA GLY A 90 8.10 -9.93 8.40
C GLY A 90 6.89 -9.09 8.80
N ALA A 91 6.94 -7.76 8.62
CA ALA A 91 5.74 -6.93 8.72
C ALA A 91 4.76 -7.27 7.60
N LYS A 92 3.48 -7.00 7.84
CA LYS A 92 2.44 -7.17 6.82
C LYS A 92 2.44 -5.96 5.90
N GLY A 93 2.17 -6.17 4.61
CA GLY A 93 2.23 -5.11 3.60
C GLY A 93 1.08 -5.15 2.61
N PHE A 94 0.72 -3.98 2.10
CA PHE A 94 -0.18 -3.82 0.97
C PHE A 94 0.45 -2.91 -0.09
N LEU A 95 0.22 -3.25 -1.35
CA LEU A 95 0.49 -2.39 -2.51
C LEU A 95 -0.85 -1.98 -3.14
N ALA A 96 -0.99 -0.70 -3.47
CA ALA A 96 -2.08 -0.23 -4.32
C ALA A 96 -1.56 -0.06 -5.75
N ALA A 97 -2.35 -0.50 -6.73
CA ALA A 97 -2.06 -0.32 -8.14
C ALA A 97 -3.28 0.25 -8.88
N ARG A 98 -3.05 1.18 -9.81
CA ARG A 98 -4.08 1.78 -10.69
C ARG A 98 -3.54 1.79 -12.12
N LYS A 99 -4.39 1.46 -13.11
CA LYS A 99 -3.96 1.32 -14.52
C LYS A 99 -2.70 0.44 -14.66
N ASN A 100 -2.68 -0.65 -13.91
CA ASN A 100 -1.56 -1.60 -13.82
C ASN A 100 -0.23 -0.98 -13.37
N LYS A 101 -0.22 0.19 -12.72
CA LYS A 101 0.99 0.80 -12.16
C LYS A 101 0.89 0.89 -10.64
N PRO A 102 1.95 0.56 -9.89
CA PRO A 102 2.00 0.82 -8.45
C PRO A 102 1.80 2.31 -8.16
N CYS A 103 0.99 2.63 -7.13
CA CYS A 103 0.67 4.01 -6.75
C CYS A 103 0.61 4.27 -5.24
N ALA A 104 0.66 3.23 -4.41
CA ALA A 104 0.89 3.36 -2.97
C ALA A 104 1.45 2.07 -2.37
N ILE A 105 2.15 2.18 -1.25
CA ILE A 105 2.58 1.08 -0.41
C ILE A 105 2.31 1.41 1.06
N LEU A 106 1.97 0.40 1.85
CA LEU A 106 1.79 0.51 3.29
C LEU A 106 2.32 -0.75 3.95
N SER A 107 3.12 -0.60 5.00
CA SER A 107 3.48 -1.67 5.93
C SER A 107 2.90 -1.42 7.31
N PHE A 108 2.58 -2.50 8.03
CA PHE A 108 2.06 -2.43 9.38
C PHE A 108 2.42 -3.67 10.20
N SER A 109 2.43 -3.45 11.51
CA SER A 109 2.69 -4.46 12.53
C SER A 109 1.49 -4.58 13.46
N ASP A 110 1.19 -5.79 13.95
CA ASP A 110 0.15 -5.96 14.97
C ASP A 110 0.64 -5.38 16.32
N ILE A 111 -0.18 -4.54 16.97
CA ILE A 111 0.03 -4.11 18.35
C ILE A 111 -0.60 -5.20 19.22
N ASN A 112 0.15 -6.24 19.59
CA ASN A 112 -0.40 -7.45 20.21
C ASN A 112 -1.51 -8.10 19.35
N SER A 113 -1.84 -9.38 19.57
CA SER A 113 -2.77 -10.11 18.68
C SER A 113 -4.15 -9.44 18.55
N ASN A 114 -4.69 -8.85 19.62
CA ASN A 114 -6.07 -8.36 19.69
C ASN A 114 -6.21 -6.83 19.90
N GLN A 115 -5.11 -6.08 20.02
CA GLN A 115 -5.22 -4.65 20.33
C GLN A 115 -5.37 -3.81 19.07
N GLY A 116 -4.57 -4.04 18.03
CA GLY A 116 -4.61 -3.15 16.88
C GLY A 116 -3.48 -3.31 15.89
N PHE A 117 -3.28 -2.27 15.09
CA PHE A 117 -2.20 -2.14 14.13
C PHE A 117 -1.39 -0.89 14.41
N TYR A 118 -0.08 -1.00 14.27
CA TYR A 118 0.83 0.12 14.11
C TYR A 118 1.18 0.21 12.64
N ILE A 119 0.80 1.31 11.99
CA ILE A 119 1.12 1.57 10.58
C ILE A 119 2.52 2.19 10.56
N ASP A 120 3.49 1.37 10.18
CA ASP A 120 4.90 1.71 10.25
C ASP A 120 5.29 2.73 9.19
N HIS A 121 4.94 2.43 7.93
CA HIS A 121 5.23 3.27 6.78
C HIS A 121 4.06 3.26 5.81
N ALA A 122 3.73 4.43 5.26
CA ALA A 122 2.74 4.57 4.21
C ALA A 122 3.14 5.69 3.25
N ALA A 123 3.14 5.39 1.95
CA ALA A 123 3.46 6.33 0.90
C ALA A 123 2.54 6.12 -0.30
N SER A 124 2.16 7.20 -0.98
CA SER A 124 1.40 7.13 -2.24
C SER A 124 1.94 8.16 -3.21
N TRP A 125 1.96 7.84 -4.50
CA TRP A 125 2.56 8.64 -5.58
C TRP A 125 1.67 8.69 -6.83
N PRO A 126 1.80 9.76 -7.64
CA PRO A 126 1.05 9.88 -8.88
C PRO A 126 1.57 8.90 -9.94
N LEU A 127 0.75 8.62 -10.95
CA LEU A 127 1.16 7.76 -12.08
C LEU A 127 1.80 8.53 -13.24
N ALA A 128 1.61 9.84 -13.26
CA ALA A 128 2.10 10.75 -14.29
C ALA A 128 2.37 12.13 -13.68
N PRO A 129 3.23 12.94 -14.33
CA PRO A 129 3.51 14.31 -13.89
C PRO A 129 2.23 15.12 -13.68
N ASN A 130 2.14 15.78 -12.53
CA ASN A 130 1.03 16.68 -12.16
C ASN A 130 -0.38 16.03 -12.02
N GLU A 131 -0.53 14.70 -12.13
CA GLU A 131 -1.83 14.03 -11.99
C GLU A 131 -2.32 14.00 -10.52
N GLY A 132 -1.41 14.14 -9.55
CA GLY A 132 -1.67 13.85 -8.15
C GLY A 132 -1.91 12.35 -7.90
N THR A 133 -2.05 11.95 -6.64
CA THR A 133 -2.11 10.51 -6.28
C THR A 133 -3.47 9.86 -6.58
N LYS A 134 -4.46 10.64 -7.05
CA LYS A 134 -5.82 10.19 -7.41
C LYS A 134 -6.39 9.19 -6.39
N GLY A 135 -6.33 9.55 -5.11
CA GLY A 135 -6.93 8.77 -4.01
C GLY A 135 -6.16 7.53 -3.56
N ALA A 136 -5.01 7.20 -4.15
CA ALA A 136 -4.23 5.99 -3.80
C ALA A 136 -3.98 5.85 -2.29
N GLY A 137 -3.58 6.92 -1.61
CA GLY A 137 -3.43 6.94 -0.15
C GLY A 137 -4.74 6.64 0.58
N LYS A 138 -5.84 7.32 0.24
CA LYS A 138 -7.14 7.06 0.89
C LYS A 138 -7.64 5.64 0.66
N SER A 139 -7.38 5.08 -0.54
CA SER A 139 -7.75 3.71 -0.91
C SER A 139 -7.02 2.66 -0.09
N ILE A 140 -5.69 2.77 0.08
CA ILE A 140 -4.95 1.81 0.91
C ILE A 140 -5.33 1.92 2.39
N PHE A 141 -5.59 3.13 2.87
CA PHE A 141 -6.10 3.36 4.23
C PHE A 141 -7.52 2.78 4.41
N ARG A 142 -8.41 2.91 3.41
CA ARG A 142 -9.74 2.29 3.47
C ARG A 142 -9.67 0.78 3.65
N HIS A 143 -8.72 0.12 3.00
CA HIS A 143 -8.53 -1.32 3.12
C HIS A 143 -8.09 -1.72 4.54
N ILE A 144 -7.02 -1.11 5.07
CA ILE A 144 -6.51 -1.46 6.42
C ILE A 144 -7.53 -1.13 7.52
N LEU A 145 -8.30 -0.06 7.37
CA LEU A 145 -9.38 0.29 8.31
C LEU A 145 -10.54 -0.73 8.23
N GLY A 146 -10.89 -1.17 7.02
CA GLY A 146 -11.87 -2.23 6.82
C GLY A 146 -11.44 -3.54 7.47
N LYS A 147 -10.17 -3.93 7.28
CA LYS A 147 -9.56 -5.08 7.96
C LYS A 147 -9.65 -4.95 9.48
N GLY A 148 -9.37 -3.77 10.03
CA GLY A 148 -9.53 -3.52 11.47
C GLY A 148 -10.96 -3.69 11.97
N ALA A 149 -11.95 -3.23 11.20
CA ALA A 149 -13.36 -3.45 11.53
C ALA A 149 -13.74 -4.94 11.46
N GLU A 150 -13.30 -5.67 10.44
CA GLU A 150 -13.58 -7.10 10.26
C GLU A 150 -12.95 -7.96 11.37
N GLU A 151 -11.73 -7.61 11.80
CA GLU A 151 -10.98 -8.32 12.83
C GLU A 151 -11.29 -7.84 14.26
N ASN A 152 -12.28 -6.95 14.43
CA ASN A 152 -12.65 -6.35 15.72
C ASN A 152 -11.46 -5.75 16.48
N LYS A 153 -10.52 -5.13 15.74
CA LYS A 153 -9.34 -4.50 16.31
C LYS A 153 -9.73 -3.24 17.07
N LYS A 154 -8.96 -2.92 18.11
CA LYS A 154 -9.22 -1.80 19.01
C LYS A 154 -8.41 -0.55 18.72
N LEU A 155 -7.41 -0.61 17.84
CA LEU A 155 -6.50 0.50 17.62
C LEU A 155 -5.92 0.48 16.20
N ALA A 156 -5.89 1.62 15.54
CA ALA A 156 -4.94 1.90 14.47
C ALA A 156 -4.11 3.11 14.88
N ARG A 157 -2.79 2.95 14.89
CA ARG A 157 -1.84 3.99 15.29
C ARG A 157 -0.87 4.27 14.17
N LEU A 158 -0.55 5.55 14.00
CA LEU A 158 0.55 6.02 13.17
C LEU A 158 1.18 7.28 13.76
N VAL A 159 2.39 7.58 13.31
CA VAL A 159 3.06 8.86 13.58
C VAL A 159 3.18 9.60 12.24
N PRO A 160 2.48 10.73 12.04
CA PRO A 160 2.55 11.47 10.80
C PRO A 160 3.88 12.24 10.72
N ASP A 161 4.49 12.34 9.53
CA ASP A 161 5.47 13.41 9.30
C ASP A 161 4.73 14.77 9.40
N LYS A 162 5.46 15.85 9.67
CA LYS A 162 4.90 17.20 9.80
C LYS A 162 4.22 17.64 8.50
N LEU A 163 4.86 17.35 7.36
CA LEU A 163 4.44 17.79 6.05
C LEU A 163 4.46 16.64 5.04
N THR A 164 3.49 16.66 4.14
CA THR A 164 3.53 15.90 2.89
C THR A 164 4.67 16.44 2.01
N PRO A 165 5.11 15.70 0.98
CA PRO A 165 6.06 16.23 -0.01
C PRO A 165 5.60 17.57 -0.64
N ARG A 166 4.31 17.89 -0.63
CA ARG A 166 3.77 19.15 -1.14
C ARG A 166 3.83 20.32 -0.14
N GLY A 167 4.46 20.14 1.02
CA GLY A 167 4.41 21.12 2.10
C GLY A 167 3.02 21.26 2.75
N LYS A 168 2.06 20.36 2.44
CA LYS A 168 0.75 20.33 3.11
C LYS A 168 0.86 19.58 4.43
N ASN A 169 0.06 19.96 5.42
CA ASN A 169 0.00 19.28 6.70
C ASN A 169 -0.52 17.84 6.54
N CYS A 170 0.26 16.84 6.98
CA CYS A 170 -0.18 15.44 6.96
C CYS A 170 -1.37 15.18 7.88
N ASN A 171 -1.50 15.94 8.96
CA ASN A 171 -2.59 15.76 9.93
C ASN A 171 -3.97 15.98 9.30
N ASP A 172 -4.09 16.89 8.34
CA ASP A 172 -5.35 17.14 7.64
C ASP A 172 -5.79 15.91 6.84
N PHE A 173 -4.85 15.27 6.14
CA PHE A 173 -5.10 14.01 5.42
C PHE A 173 -5.58 12.90 6.36
N TYR A 174 -4.90 12.71 7.49
CA TYR A 174 -5.26 11.67 8.45
C TYR A 174 -6.60 11.96 9.14
N LYS A 175 -6.90 13.23 9.45
CA LYS A 175 -8.20 13.68 9.95
C LYS A 175 -9.32 13.44 8.95
N GLU A 176 -9.06 13.66 7.65
CA GLU A 176 -10.02 13.33 6.59
C GLU A 176 -10.33 11.84 6.53
N ILE A 177 -9.36 10.97 6.82
CA ILE A 177 -9.53 9.52 6.82
C ILE A 177 -10.25 9.02 8.09
N GLY A 178 -10.22 9.79 9.17
CA GLY A 178 -10.88 9.46 10.44
C GLY A 178 -9.93 9.27 11.63
N PHE A 179 -8.63 9.52 11.44
CA PHE A 179 -7.70 9.56 12.56
C PHE A 179 -7.83 10.86 13.36
N SER A 180 -7.58 10.77 14.66
CA SER A 180 -7.60 11.92 15.58
C SER A 180 -6.27 12.05 16.31
N LYS A 181 -5.81 13.27 16.60
CA LYS A 181 -4.56 13.46 17.34
C LYS A 181 -4.79 13.12 18.81
N ASN A 182 -3.98 12.24 19.39
CA ASN A 182 -3.89 12.09 20.84
C ASN A 182 -2.88 13.11 21.38
N GLU A 183 -3.38 14.10 22.11
CA GLU A 183 -2.57 15.17 22.70
C GLU A 183 -1.61 14.67 23.79
N LYS A 184 -1.85 13.50 24.36
CA LYS A 184 -1.02 12.89 25.41
C LYS A 184 0.24 12.19 24.88
N TYR A 185 0.24 11.73 23.62
CA TYR A 185 1.33 10.91 23.06
C TYR A 185 1.88 11.36 21.69
N PHE A 186 1.48 12.53 21.17
CA PHE A 186 1.85 13.01 19.83
C PHE A 186 1.52 12.04 18.68
N THR A 187 0.74 11.00 18.95
CA THR A 187 0.32 9.98 18.00
C THR A 187 -1.02 10.36 17.39
N THR A 188 -1.25 10.00 16.12
CA THR A 188 -2.60 10.11 15.54
C THR A 188 -3.27 8.75 15.74
N GLU A 189 -4.25 8.72 16.64
CA GLU A 189 -4.90 7.52 17.14
C GLU A 189 -6.31 7.36 16.56
N ILE A 190 -6.66 6.12 16.22
CA ILE A 190 -8.05 5.66 16.13
C ILE A 190 -8.21 4.61 17.23
N THR A 191 -9.00 4.91 18.26
CA THR A 191 -9.35 3.98 19.32
C THR A 191 -10.69 3.29 19.02
N ALA A 192 -10.81 2.03 19.42
CA ALA A 192 -12.06 1.32 19.54
C ALA A 192 -12.27 0.94 21.01
N ASN A 193 -13.48 1.28 21.48
CA ASN A 193 -14.14 1.05 22.77
C ASN A 193 -14.02 2.20 23.79
N GLU A 194 -15.10 2.70 24.41
CA GLU A 194 -16.40 2.08 24.71
C GLU A 194 -17.63 2.89 24.26
N GLN A 195 -17.48 3.86 23.35
CA GLN A 195 -18.63 4.66 22.89
C GLN A 195 -18.82 4.81 21.37
N THR A 196 -17.90 4.40 20.47
CA THR A 196 -18.20 4.41 19.02
C THR A 196 -17.34 3.47 18.16
N ASN A 197 -17.92 3.04 17.04
CA ASN A 197 -17.50 2.07 16.03
C ASN A 197 -16.43 2.65 15.05
N GLY A 198 -15.34 3.24 15.57
CA GLY A 198 -14.44 4.17 14.86
C GLY A 198 -13.86 3.68 13.51
N PHE A 199 -13.48 2.40 13.41
CA PHE A 199 -13.07 1.80 12.13
C PHE A 199 -14.20 1.81 11.10
N LYS A 200 -15.43 1.43 11.48
CA LYS A 200 -16.59 1.43 10.58
C LYS A 200 -16.98 2.85 10.18
N GLN A 201 -16.94 3.81 11.09
CA GLN A 201 -17.19 5.22 10.78
C GLN A 201 -16.17 5.80 9.80
N SER A 202 -14.89 5.45 9.96
CA SER A 202 -13.85 5.85 9.02
C SER A 202 -14.08 5.23 7.64
N CYS A 203 -14.48 3.96 7.60
CA CYS A 203 -14.90 3.28 6.37
C CYS A 203 -16.09 3.99 5.72
N GLU A 204 -17.18 4.25 6.45
CA GLU A 204 -18.36 4.96 5.97
C GLU A 204 -18.03 6.35 5.41
N LYS A 205 -17.12 7.09 6.05
CA LYS A 205 -16.65 8.40 5.59
C LYS A 205 -15.94 8.29 4.23
N LEU A 206 -15.06 7.29 4.08
CA LEU A 206 -14.36 7.04 2.84
C LEU A 206 -15.32 6.52 1.75
N ASP A 207 -16.29 5.68 2.12
CA ASP A 207 -17.29 5.10 1.22
C ASP A 207 -18.25 6.16 0.65
N LYS A 208 -18.27 7.39 1.19
CA LYS A 208 -18.95 8.53 0.56
C LYS A 208 -18.30 8.93 -0.77
N VAL A 209 -16.97 8.79 -0.89
CA VAL A 209 -16.20 9.23 -2.06
C VAL A 209 -15.61 8.07 -2.89
N MET A 210 -15.68 6.84 -2.39
CA MET A 210 -15.24 5.64 -3.10
C MET A 210 -16.20 4.47 -2.90
N GLU A 211 -16.09 3.46 -3.75
CA GLU A 211 -16.78 2.18 -3.62
C GLU A 211 -15.72 1.10 -3.38
N TYR A 212 -15.88 0.36 -2.28
CA TYR A 212 -14.98 -0.72 -1.89
C TYR A 212 -15.59 -2.08 -2.22
N LYS A 213 -14.85 -2.92 -2.94
CA LYS A 213 -15.22 -4.30 -3.26
C LYS A 213 -14.13 -5.25 -2.78
N LYS A 214 -14.44 -6.10 -1.80
CA LYS A 214 -13.55 -7.17 -1.36
C LYS A 214 -13.43 -8.25 -2.43
N ILE A 215 -12.25 -8.84 -2.56
CA ILE A 215 -12.02 -10.04 -3.38
C ILE A 215 -11.94 -11.23 -2.42
N THR A 216 -12.86 -12.19 -2.55
CA THR A 216 -12.96 -13.37 -1.67
C THR A 216 -12.16 -14.56 -2.20
N ASP A 217 -12.05 -14.68 -3.51
CA ASP A 217 -11.43 -15.83 -4.21
C ASP A 217 -10.22 -15.38 -5.03
N GLY A 218 -9.42 -14.50 -4.44
CA GLY A 218 -8.21 -13.99 -5.07
C GLY A 218 -7.21 -15.11 -5.27
N THR A 219 -6.62 -15.18 -6.46
CA THR A 219 -5.47 -16.05 -6.73
C THR A 219 -4.21 -15.22 -6.76
N ASP A 220 -3.13 -15.79 -6.22
CA ASP A 220 -1.78 -15.27 -6.36
C ASP A 220 -1.52 -14.84 -7.82
N THR A 221 -1.06 -13.61 -7.98
CA THR A 221 -0.83 -13.02 -9.30
C THR A 221 0.63 -12.65 -9.43
N ASP A 222 1.29 -13.07 -10.52
CA ASP A 222 2.67 -12.65 -10.80
C ASP A 222 2.74 -11.14 -11.05
N LEU A 223 3.28 -10.41 -10.09
CA LEU A 223 3.39 -8.94 -10.13
C LEU A 223 4.18 -8.42 -11.32
N ASN A 224 5.18 -9.16 -11.83
CA ASN A 224 5.91 -8.71 -13.03
C ASN A 224 5.06 -8.76 -14.30
N SER A 225 4.07 -9.66 -14.35
CA SER A 225 3.14 -9.77 -15.47
C SER A 225 1.96 -8.81 -15.33
N ALA A 226 1.50 -8.58 -14.09
CA ALA A 226 0.31 -7.79 -13.81
C ALA A 226 0.59 -6.29 -13.72
N LEU A 227 1.80 -5.89 -13.31
CA LEU A 227 2.14 -4.50 -13.04
C LEU A 227 3.28 -4.00 -13.94
N ASN A 228 3.09 -2.79 -14.43
CA ASN A 228 4.07 -2.02 -15.19
C ASN A 228 4.83 -1.07 -14.26
N LEU A 229 6.15 -1.08 -14.36
CA LEU A 229 7.08 -0.21 -13.62
C LEU A 229 7.64 0.94 -14.48
N ASP A 230 7.05 1.20 -15.65
CA ASP A 230 7.43 2.33 -16.50
C ASP A 230 6.75 3.60 -16.00
N PHE A 231 7.53 4.43 -15.31
CA PHE A 231 7.11 5.66 -14.64
C PHE A 231 7.48 6.94 -15.42
#